data_AF-A0A956V9L7-F1
#
_entry.id   AF-A0A956V9L7-F1
#
_cell.length_a   1.000
_cell.length_b   1.000
_cell.length_c   1.000
_cell.angle_alpha   90.00
_cell.angle_beta   90.00
_cell.angle_gamma   90.00
#
_symmetry.space_group_name_H-M   'P 1'
#
loop_
_entity.id
_entity.type
_entity.pdbx_description
1 polymer ?
#
loop_
_entity_poly.entity_id
_entity_poly.type
_entity_poly.pdbx_seq_one_letter_code
_entity_poly.pdbx_strand_id
1 'polypeptide(L)'
;LGWFLVLSFFNGIVVEVGRKLRSPADEEHGVETYTALYGVKRASLLWLLALILTSLAALMAAYSIGTLWGVAIMLGLLLIGAVLLLIRFQGKKAGSGKALELFSGIWTLALYLSLGIIPLLWKAWQT
;
A
#
# COMPACT_ATOMS: atom_id res chain seq x y z
N LEU A 1 -9.38 18.25 0.22
CA LEU A 1 -9.83 17.22 1.19
C LEU A 1 -10.38 15.96 0.51
N GLY A 2 -11.27 16.06 -0.50
CA GLY A 2 -11.88 14.87 -1.15
C GLY A 2 -10.89 13.77 -1.57
N TRP A 3 -9.83 14.11 -2.30
CA TRP A 3 -8.80 13.14 -2.71
C TRP A 3 -8.07 12.48 -1.53
N PHE A 4 -7.90 13.21 -0.43
CA PHE A 4 -7.30 12.66 0.80
C PHE A 4 -8.22 11.65 1.50
N LEU A 5 -9.54 11.83 1.42
CA LEU A 5 -10.47 10.84 1.94
C LEU A 5 -10.50 9.58 1.07
N VAL A 6 -10.51 9.76 -0.26
CA VAL A 6 -10.45 8.65 -1.22
C VAL A 6 -9.18 7.83 -1.03
N LEU A 7 -8.00 8.47 -0.95
CA LEU A 7 -6.75 7.74 -0.71
C LEU A 7 -6.76 7.05 0.65
N SER A 8 -7.30 7.68 1.71
CA SER A 8 -7.36 7.08 3.06
C SER A 8 -8.24 5.82 3.08
N PHE A 9 -9.35 5.84 2.34
CA PHE A 9 -10.23 4.67 2.20
C PHE A 9 -9.50 3.50 1.52
N PHE A 10 -8.91 3.72 0.35
CA PHE A 10 -8.17 2.66 -0.35
C PHE A 10 -6.93 2.20 0.41
N ASN A 11 -6.30 3.10 1.17
CA ASN A 11 -5.18 2.75 2.03
C ASN A 11 -5.59 1.79 3.15
N GLY A 12 -6.81 1.94 3.71
CA GLY A 12 -7.40 0.95 4.61
C GLY A 12 -7.56 -0.42 3.97
N ILE A 13 -7.97 -0.46 2.69
CA ILE A 13 -8.06 -1.71 1.91
C ILE A 13 -6.67 -2.32 1.71
N VAL A 14 -5.65 -1.52 1.38
CA VAL A 14 -4.26 -2.00 1.24
C VAL A 14 -3.79 -2.71 2.52
N VAL A 15 -4.05 -2.13 3.68
CA VAL A 15 -3.67 -2.71 4.98
C VAL A 15 -4.45 -3.98 5.28
N GLU A 16 -5.77 -3.97 5.14
CA GLU A 16 -6.61 -5.13 5.46
C GLU A 16 -6.34 -6.31 4.51
N VAL A 17 -6.20 -6.04 3.20
CA VAL A 17 -5.86 -7.08 2.22
C VAL A 17 -4.42 -7.57 2.43
N GLY A 18 -3.47 -6.66 2.66
CA GLY A 18 -2.06 -7.00 2.90
C GLY A 18 -1.88 -7.91 4.12
N ARG A 19 -2.59 -7.64 5.22
CA ARG A 19 -2.61 -8.47 6.43
C ARG A 19 -3.21 -9.87 6.19
N LYS A 20 -4.12 -10.01 5.23
CA LYS A 20 -4.80 -11.28 4.90
C LYS A 20 -4.15 -12.06 3.77
N LEU A 21 -3.07 -11.56 3.17
CA LEU A 21 -2.25 -12.30 2.22
C LEU A 21 -1.31 -13.23 2.97
N ARG A 22 -1.65 -14.53 3.04
CA ARG A 22 -0.77 -15.57 3.58
C ARG A 22 -0.13 -16.38 2.45
N SER A 23 1.11 -16.79 2.65
CA SER A 23 1.76 -17.68 1.70
C SER A 23 1.10 -19.06 1.77
N PRO A 24 1.10 -19.87 0.70
CA PRO A 24 0.55 -21.22 0.74
C PRO A 24 1.18 -22.13 1.81
N ALA A 25 2.40 -21.83 2.25
CA ALA A 25 3.10 -22.55 3.31
C ALA A 25 2.65 -22.13 4.72
N ASP A 26 2.01 -20.96 4.86
CA ASP A 26 1.51 -20.40 6.11
C ASP A 26 -0.04 -20.46 6.21
N GLU A 27 -0.68 -21.17 5.28
CA GLU A 27 -2.12 -21.41 5.34
C GLU A 27 -2.44 -22.47 6.38
N GLU A 28 -3.24 -22.09 7.36
CA GLU A 28 -3.70 -22.96 8.44
C GLU A 28 -5.11 -23.47 8.11
N HIS A 29 -5.37 -24.75 8.38
CA HIS A 29 -6.68 -25.34 8.17
C HIS A 29 -7.71 -24.68 9.12
N GLY A 30 -8.75 -24.05 8.56
CA GLY A 30 -9.84 -23.42 9.31
C GLY A 30 -9.73 -21.90 9.51
N VAL A 31 -8.72 -21.23 8.98
CA VAL A 31 -8.60 -19.75 9.02
C VAL A 31 -8.99 -19.16 7.66
N GLU A 32 -10.00 -18.27 7.63
CA GLU A 32 -10.39 -17.58 6.39
C GLU A 32 -9.34 -16.54 5.97
N THR A 33 -8.51 -16.90 5.00
CA THR A 33 -7.59 -15.98 4.31
C THR A 33 -8.06 -15.67 2.89
N TYR A 34 -7.71 -14.52 2.34
CA TYR A 34 -8.08 -14.20 0.96
C TYR A 34 -7.35 -15.07 -0.07
N THR A 35 -6.19 -15.61 0.29
CA THR A 35 -5.48 -16.59 -0.53
C THR A 35 -6.17 -17.95 -0.53
N ALA A 36 -6.80 -18.36 0.58
CA ALA A 36 -7.64 -19.56 0.64
C ALA A 36 -8.96 -19.39 -0.13
N LEU A 37 -9.59 -18.21 -0.04
CA LEU A 37 -10.89 -17.93 -0.68
C LEU A 37 -10.79 -17.66 -2.19
N TYR A 38 -9.82 -16.83 -2.62
CA TYR A 38 -9.71 -16.37 -4.01
C TYR A 38 -8.51 -16.95 -4.76
N GLY A 39 -7.60 -17.63 -4.07
CA GLY A 39 -6.31 -18.04 -4.60
C GLY A 39 -5.27 -16.92 -4.57
N VAL A 40 -4.01 -17.31 -4.40
CA VAL A 40 -2.82 -16.43 -4.31
C VAL A 40 -2.78 -15.33 -5.37
N LYS A 41 -3.05 -15.69 -6.64
CA LYS A 41 -2.97 -14.75 -7.77
C LYS A 41 -4.04 -13.66 -7.71
N ARG A 42 -5.30 -14.02 -7.42
CA ARG A 42 -6.40 -13.05 -7.37
C ARG A 42 -6.29 -12.14 -6.16
N ALA A 43 -5.94 -12.69 -5.00
CA ALA A 43 -5.70 -11.90 -3.80
C ALA A 43 -4.55 -10.90 -3.99
N SER A 44 -3.45 -11.32 -4.64
CA SER A 44 -2.33 -10.43 -4.99
C SER A 44 -2.75 -9.31 -5.95
N LEU A 45 -3.61 -9.62 -6.93
CA LEU A 45 -4.12 -8.63 -7.87
C LEU A 45 -5.03 -7.59 -7.20
N LEU A 46 -5.88 -8.02 -6.26
CA LEU A 46 -6.72 -7.12 -5.47
C LEU A 46 -5.89 -6.15 -4.64
N TRP A 47 -4.81 -6.64 -4.02
CA TRP A 47 -3.89 -5.79 -3.27
C TRP A 47 -3.17 -4.79 -4.18
N LEU A 48 -2.69 -5.23 -5.34
CA LEU A 48 -2.05 -4.34 -6.32
C LEU A 48 -3.02 -3.28 -6.85
N LEU A 49 -4.27 -3.66 -7.12
CA LEU A 49 -5.31 -2.72 -7.54
C LEU A 49 -5.57 -1.65 -6.45
N ALA A 50 -5.65 -2.05 -5.19
CA ALA A 50 -5.78 -1.11 -4.08
C ALA A 50 -4.59 -0.14 -3.98
N LEU A 51 -3.36 -0.62 -4.20
CA LEU A 51 -2.17 0.23 -4.26
C LEU A 51 -2.25 1.25 -5.41
N ILE A 52 -2.68 0.83 -6.61
CA ILE A 52 -2.84 1.71 -7.78
C ILE A 52 -3.90 2.79 -7.50
N LEU A 53 -5.08 2.40 -7.00
CA LEU A 53 -6.16 3.35 -6.69
C LEU A 53 -5.74 4.36 -5.62
N THR A 54 -5.04 3.89 -4.57
CA THR A 54 -4.44 4.76 -3.55
C THR A 54 -3.43 5.72 -4.16
N SER A 55 -2.58 5.25 -5.07
CA SER A 55 -1.55 6.06 -5.74
C SER A 55 -2.16 7.16 -6.60
N LEU A 56 -3.18 6.85 -7.40
CA LEU A 56 -3.87 7.84 -8.22
C LEU A 56 -4.49 8.93 -7.37
N ALA A 57 -5.19 8.56 -6.30
CA ALA A 57 -5.78 9.52 -5.37
C ALA A 57 -4.71 10.35 -4.64
N ALA A 58 -3.58 9.74 -4.27
CA ALA A 58 -2.44 10.41 -3.65
C ALA A 58 -1.78 11.43 -4.59
N LEU A 59 -1.62 11.12 -5.88
CA LEU A 59 -1.10 12.07 -6.88
C LEU A 59 -2.03 13.26 -7.06
N MET A 60 -3.35 13.04 -7.10
CA MET A 60 -4.34 14.12 -7.17
C MET A 60 -4.33 15.00 -5.91
N ALA A 61 -4.15 14.40 -4.73
CA ALA A 61 -3.96 15.15 -3.49
C ALA A 61 -2.65 15.95 -3.50
N ALA A 62 -1.53 15.34 -3.90
CA ALA A 62 -0.22 15.98 -3.99
C ALA A 62 -0.21 17.17 -4.96
N TYR A 63 -0.90 17.03 -6.10
CA TYR A 63 -1.08 18.11 -7.07
C TYR A 63 -1.78 19.31 -6.43
N SER A 64 -2.82 19.07 -5.62
CA SER A 64 -3.57 20.15 -4.95
C SER A 64 -2.78 20.93 -3.89
N ILE A 65 -1.65 20.40 -3.41
CA ILE A 65 -0.80 21.02 -2.38
C ILE A 65 0.62 21.32 -2.87
N GLY A 66 0.91 21.14 -4.17
CA GLY A 66 2.19 21.47 -4.79
C GLY A 66 3.34 20.49 -4.51
N THR A 67 3.08 19.29 -4.01
CA THR A 67 4.12 18.29 -3.67
C THR A 67 4.22 17.11 -4.65
N LEU A 68 3.62 17.27 -5.84
CA LEU A 68 3.44 16.21 -6.84
C LEU A 68 4.69 15.38 -7.10
N TRP A 69 5.82 16.01 -7.43
CA TRP A 69 7.04 15.30 -7.83
C TRP A 69 7.63 14.46 -6.71
N GLY A 70 7.69 14.99 -5.48
CA GLY A 70 8.19 14.26 -4.32
C GLY A 70 7.33 13.03 -4.02
N VAL A 71 6.00 13.18 -4.06
CA VAL A 71 5.06 12.08 -3.85
C VAL A 71 5.13 11.07 -4.99
N ALA A 72 5.26 11.51 -6.25
CA ALA A 72 5.34 10.62 -7.41
C ALA A 72 6.60 9.74 -7.39
N ILE A 73 7.77 10.31 -7.06
CA ILE A 73 9.02 9.55 -6.94
C ILE A 73 8.91 8.52 -5.81
N MET A 74 8.42 8.94 -4.64
CA MET A 74 8.22 8.05 -3.49
C MET A 74 7.28 6.90 -3.85
N LEU A 75 6.13 7.18 -4.47
CA LEU A 75 5.17 6.16 -4.90
C LEU A 75 5.76 5.22 -5.94
N GLY A 76 6.54 5.72 -6.91
CA GLY A 76 7.21 4.90 -7.91
C GLY A 76 8.15 3.87 -7.26
N LEU A 77 8.98 4.31 -6.30
CA LEU A 77 9.87 3.42 -5.56
C LEU A 77 9.11 2.36 -4.75
N LEU A 78 8.05 2.77 -4.07
CA LEU A 78 7.22 1.85 -3.30
C LEU A 78 6.48 0.85 -4.21
N LEU A 79 5.90 1.28 -5.33
CA LEU A 79 5.23 0.37 -6.27
C LEU A 79 6.18 -0.67 -6.86
N ILE A 80 7.41 -0.27 -7.20
CA ILE A 80 8.46 -1.22 -7.61
C ILE A 80 8.71 -2.23 -6.49
N GLY A 81 8.87 -1.77 -5.25
CA GLY A 81 9.03 -2.63 -4.07
C GLY A 81 7.87 -3.62 -3.88
N ALA A 82 6.62 -3.15 -4.04
CA ALA A 82 5.42 -3.97 -3.93
C ALA A 82 5.39 -5.09 -5.00
N VAL A 83 5.71 -4.76 -6.25
CA VAL A 83 5.78 -5.74 -7.35
C VAL A 83 6.86 -6.79 -7.08
N LEU A 84 8.05 -6.37 -6.64
CA LEU A 84 9.13 -7.29 -6.28
C LEU A 84 8.74 -8.23 -5.13
N LEU A 85 8.03 -7.72 -4.12
CA LEU A 85 7.49 -8.55 -3.03
C LEU A 85 6.44 -9.55 -3.53
N LEU A 86 5.54 -9.15 -4.43
CA LEU A 86 4.56 -10.06 -5.02
C LEU A 86 5.21 -11.17 -5.86
N ILE A 87 6.25 -10.86 -6.63
CA ILE A 87 7.02 -11.87 -7.38
C ILE A 87 7.66 -12.88 -6.41
N ARG A 88 8.26 -12.39 -5.31
CA ARG A 88 8.83 -13.26 -4.27
C ARG A 88 7.77 -14.09 -3.55
N PHE A 89 6.60 -13.51 -3.29
CA PHE A 89 5.46 -14.17 -2.63
C PHE A 89 4.93 -15.36 -3.44
N GLN A 90 4.90 -15.25 -4.78
CA GLN A 90 4.52 -16.36 -5.66
C GLN A 90 5.49 -17.55 -5.59
N GLY A 91 6.73 -17.33 -5.16
CA GLY A 91 7.73 -18.38 -4.93
C GLY A 91 7.46 -19.28 -3.71
N LYS A 92 6.30 -19.13 -3.04
CA LYS A 92 5.82 -19.98 -1.93
C LYS A 92 6.76 -20.11 -0.73
N LYS A 93 7.58 -19.10 -0.46
CA LYS A 93 8.43 -19.09 0.75
C LYS A 93 7.59 -18.80 1.99
N ALA A 94 7.77 -19.60 3.04
CA ALA A 94 7.17 -19.37 4.36
C ALA A 94 7.55 -17.97 4.89
N GLY A 95 6.61 -17.31 5.56
CA GLY A 95 6.77 -15.97 6.13
C GLY A 95 6.69 -14.81 5.12
N SER A 96 6.50 -15.08 3.83
CA SER A 96 6.39 -14.02 2.80
C SER A 96 5.15 -13.15 2.94
N GLY A 97 4.09 -13.64 3.58
CA GLY A 97 2.89 -12.83 3.91
C GLY A 97 3.18 -11.70 4.90
N LYS A 98 4.04 -11.94 5.89
CA LYS A 98 4.42 -10.94 6.90
C LYS A 98 5.17 -9.75 6.29
N ALA A 99 5.92 -9.98 5.22
CA ALA A 99 6.59 -8.92 4.47
C ALA A 99 5.58 -8.00 3.76
N LEU A 100 4.49 -8.54 3.22
CA LEU A 100 3.42 -7.75 2.58
C LEU A 100 2.63 -6.93 3.60
N GLU A 101 2.37 -7.49 4.78
CA GLU A 101 1.76 -6.78 5.90
C GLU A 101 2.63 -5.60 6.36
N LEU A 102 3.92 -5.85 6.63
CA LEU A 102 4.88 -4.80 7.00
C LEU A 102 4.97 -3.73 5.91
N PHE A 103 5.02 -4.13 4.64
CA PHE A 103 5.07 -3.22 3.52
C PHE A 103 3.83 -2.33 3.45
N SER A 104 2.64 -2.87 3.72
CA SER A 104 1.38 -2.10 3.76
C SER A 104 1.40 -1.04 4.88
N GLY A 105 2.02 -1.35 6.01
CA GLY A 105 2.27 -0.39 7.09
C GLY A 105 3.23 0.73 6.67
N ILE A 106 4.38 0.38 6.07
CA ILE A 106 5.38 1.35 5.58
C ILE A 106 4.76 2.26 4.51
N TRP A 107 4.01 1.68 3.57
CA TRP A 107 3.27 2.39 2.53
C TRP A 107 2.33 3.45 3.12
N THR A 108 1.54 3.05 4.13
CA THR A 108 0.59 3.93 4.81
C THR A 108 1.30 5.10 5.50
N LEU A 109 2.36 4.82 6.25
CA LEU A 109 3.12 5.84 6.96
C LEU A 109 3.75 6.84 5.98
N ALA A 110 4.35 6.34 4.90
CA ALA A 110 4.97 7.17 3.87
C ALA A 110 3.95 8.14 3.22
N LEU A 111 2.74 7.66 2.92
CA LEU A 111 1.66 8.49 2.37
C LEU A 111 1.22 9.59 3.33
N TYR A 112 0.98 9.29 4.60
CA TYR A 112 0.52 10.29 5.57
C TYR A 112 1.60 11.31 5.92
N LEU A 113 2.88 10.89 5.96
CA LEU A 113 3.99 11.81 6.14
C LEU A 113 4.13 12.76 4.94
N SER A 114 4.09 12.24 3.73
CA SER A 114 4.32 13.02 2.50
C SER A 114 3.18 13.97 2.13
N LEU A 115 1.92 13.58 2.41
CA LEU A 115 0.74 14.39 2.08
C LEU A 115 0.20 15.23 3.24
N GLY A 116 0.58 14.89 4.47
CA GLY A 116 0.08 15.57 5.69
C GLY A 116 1.16 16.32 6.43
N ILE A 117 2.05 15.59 7.11
CA ILE A 117 2.98 16.17 8.09
C ILE A 117 4.06 17.01 7.42
N ILE A 118 4.74 16.50 6.39
CA ILE A 118 5.86 17.20 5.73
C ILE A 118 5.41 18.54 5.12
N PRO A 119 4.33 18.61 4.31
CA PRO A 119 3.85 19.88 3.76
C PRO A 119 3.45 20.89 4.84
N LEU A 120 2.87 20.41 5.95
CA LEU A 120 2.45 21.26 7.06
C LEU A 120 3.65 21.85 7.81
N LEU A 121 4.67 21.03 8.11
CA LEU A 121 5.92 21.49 8.74
C LEU A 121 6.67 22.47 7.83
N TRP A 122 6.72 22.19 6.53
CA TRP A 122 7.35 23.08 5.55
C TRP A 122 6.68 24.45 5.53
N LYS A 123 5.33 24.48 5.54
CA LYS A 123 4.58 25.73 5.58
C LYS A 123 4.79 26.48 6.91
N ALA A 124 4.82 25.78 8.04
CA ALA A 124 5.02 26.36 9.36
C ALA A 124 6.42 26.99 9.53
N TRP A 125 7.44 26.44 8.86
CA TRP A 125 8.80 26.99 8.90
C TRP A 125 8.98 28.28 8.07
N GLN A 126 8.06 28.56 7.14
CA GLN A 126 8.08 29.75 6.28
C GLN A 126 7.32 30.95 6.86
N THR A 127 6.52 30.73 7.92
CA THR A 127 5.79 31.75 8.69
C THR A 127 6.56 32.22 9.90
#